data_AF-A0A1F8CRJ3-F1
#
_entry.id   AF-A0A1F8CRJ3-F1
#
_cell.length_a   1.000
_cell.length_b   1.000
_cell.length_c   1.000
_cell.angle_alpha   90.00
_cell.angle_beta   90.00
_cell.angle_gamma   90.00
#
_symmetry.space_group_name_H-M   'P 1'
#
loop_
_entity.id
_entity.type
_entity.pdbx_description
1 polymer ?
#
loop_
_entity_poly.entity_id
_entity_poly.type
_entity_poly.pdbx_seq_one_letter_code
_entity_poly.pdbx_strand_id
1 'polypeptide(L)'
;MKKKIQQGYIAIASVLVISAVVLTIGTTVSLLSVNDIQSALAGKKGEESLDWVEGCVEDALIRLNETNSIPATLSVLGETCSVTINSHSGHNWTFTVEKEVNGYLKKVQVSAIWGLTVEIVSWNEI
;
A
#
# COMPACT_ATOMS: atom_id res chain seq x y z
N MET A 1 -54.34 6.73 49.96
CA MET A 1 -52.86 6.71 49.86
C MET A 1 -52.48 7.08 48.42
N LYS A 2 -52.09 8.33 48.13
CA LYS A 2 -51.73 8.78 46.76
C LYS A 2 -50.29 8.36 46.45
N LYS A 3 -50.13 7.39 45.55
CA LYS A 3 -48.84 6.85 45.09
C LYS A 3 -48.21 7.84 44.10
N LYS A 4 -47.40 8.79 44.58
CA LYS A 4 -46.63 9.75 43.75
C LYS A 4 -45.15 9.36 43.71
N ILE A 5 -44.77 8.23 43.10
CA ILE A 5 -43.35 7.89 42.90
C ILE A 5 -43.14 7.05 41.62
N GLN A 6 -43.50 7.58 40.44
CA GLN A 6 -43.17 6.90 39.16
C GLN A 6 -42.62 7.82 38.07
N GLN A 7 -42.97 9.12 38.06
CA GLN A 7 -42.53 10.03 37.00
C GLN A 7 -41.03 10.39 37.05
N GLY A 8 -40.45 10.59 38.24
CA GLY A 8 -39.03 10.93 38.38
C GLY A 8 -38.09 9.79 38.02
N TYR A 9 -38.46 8.55 38.33
CA TYR A 9 -37.68 7.36 37.98
C TYR A 9 -37.60 7.16 36.46
N ILE A 10 -38.71 7.38 35.76
CA ILE A 10 -38.78 7.29 34.29
C ILE A 10 -37.90 8.36 33.64
N ALA A 11 -37.88 9.58 34.17
CA ALA A 11 -37.04 10.66 33.65
C ALA A 11 -35.53 10.39 33.84
N ILE A 12 -35.13 9.83 34.99
CA ILE A 12 -33.72 9.48 35.22
C ILE A 12 -33.30 8.29 34.35
N ALA A 13 -34.16 7.28 34.21
CA ALA A 13 -33.89 6.13 33.37
C ALA A 13 -33.77 6.51 31.89
N SER A 14 -34.62 7.43 31.39
CA SER A 14 -34.54 7.89 30.00
C SER A 14 -33.26 8.67 29.72
N VAL A 15 -32.85 9.57 30.62
CA VAL A 15 -31.57 10.29 30.51
C VAL A 15 -30.41 9.32 30.50
N LEU A 16 -30.42 8.31 31.37
CA LEU A 16 -29.36 7.31 31.42
C LEU A 16 -29.23 6.52 30.11
N VAL A 17 -30.36 6.10 29.53
CA VAL A 17 -30.38 5.42 28.23
C VAL A 17 -29.87 6.34 27.12
N ILE A 18 -30.34 7.59 27.07
CA ILE A 18 -29.90 8.56 26.05
C ILE A 18 -28.40 8.82 26.16
N SER A 19 -27.89 9.05 27.37
CA SER A 19 -26.46 9.25 27.60
C SER A 19 -25.62 8.04 27.17
N ALA A 20 -26.08 6.82 27.48
CA ALA A 20 -25.40 5.60 27.06
C ALA A 20 -25.35 5.48 25.52
N VAL A 21 -26.44 5.80 24.83
CA VAL A 21 -26.50 5.79 23.36
C VAL A 21 -25.55 6.83 22.77
N VAL A 22 -25.56 8.06 23.29
CA VAL A 22 -24.67 9.14 22.81
C VAL A 22 -23.20 8.77 23.01
N LEU A 23 -22.83 8.21 24.17
CA LEU A 23 -21.47 7.73 24.42
C LEU A 23 -21.07 6.64 23.43
N THR A 24 -21.95 5.68 23.18
CA THR A 24 -21.69 4.57 22.24
C THR A 24 -21.48 5.07 20.81
N ILE A 25 -22.28 6.05 20.37
CA ILE A 25 -22.10 6.68 19.06
C ILE A 25 -20.77 7.42 19.01
N GLY A 26 -20.45 8.22 20.03
CA GLY A 26 -19.20 8.96 20.10
C GLY A 26 -17.96 8.07 20.06
N THR A 27 -17.96 6.96 20.78
CA THR A 27 -16.85 6.00 20.75
C THR A 27 -16.72 5.31 19.41
N THR A 28 -17.86 4.94 18.79
CA THR A 28 -17.85 4.27 17.48
C THR A 28 -17.30 5.19 16.40
N VAL A 29 -17.74 6.44 16.35
CA VAL A 29 -17.22 7.43 15.39
C VAL A 29 -15.72 7.67 15.59
N SER A 30 -15.27 7.78 16.84
CA SER A 30 -13.85 7.96 17.16
C SER A 30 -13.01 6.77 16.68
N LEU A 31 -13.48 5.54 16.90
CA LEU A 31 -12.82 4.32 16.44
C LEU A 31 -12.79 4.23 14.90
N LEU A 32 -13.89 4.58 14.23
CA LEU A 32 -13.94 4.63 12.77
C LEU A 32 -12.92 5.62 12.21
N SER A 33 -12.83 6.83 12.78
CA SER A 33 -11.84 7.83 12.34
C SER A 33 -10.40 7.33 12.49
N VAL A 34 -10.08 6.64 13.59
CA VAL A 34 -8.75 6.04 13.79
C VAL A 34 -8.46 4.95 12.76
N ASN A 35 -9.46 4.12 12.44
CA ASN A 35 -9.33 3.11 11.41
C ASN A 35 -9.10 3.72 10.01
N ASP A 36 -9.84 4.78 9.68
CA ASP A 36 -9.72 5.46 8.39
C ASP A 36 -8.34 6.10 8.22
N ILE A 37 -7.79 6.71 9.28
CA ILE A 37 -6.43 7.27 9.25
C ILE A 37 -5.39 6.17 9.04
N GLN A 38 -5.50 5.04 9.74
CA GLN A 38 -4.57 3.93 9.58
C GLN A 38 -4.63 3.33 8.18
N SER A 39 -5.84 3.18 7.63
CA SER A 39 -6.05 2.71 6.25
C SER A 39 -5.44 3.68 5.24
N ALA A 40 -5.67 4.98 5.40
CA ALA A 40 -5.09 6.00 4.53
C ALA A 40 -3.55 6.03 4.61
N LEU A 41 -2.98 5.89 5.80
CA LEU A 41 -1.53 5.81 5.99
C LEU A 41 -0.95 4.56 5.35
N ALA A 42 -1.60 3.40 5.51
CA ALA A 42 -1.16 2.16 4.87
C ALA A 42 -1.22 2.26 3.34
N GLY A 43 -2.26 2.88 2.79
CA GLY A 43 -2.35 3.18 1.36
C GLY A 43 -1.20 4.08 0.90
N LYS A 44 -0.92 5.17 1.62
CA LYS A 44 0.19 6.09 1.31
C LYS A 44 1.56 5.42 1.37
N LYS A 45 1.78 4.54 2.34
CA LYS A 45 3.04 3.79 2.47
C LYS A 45 3.18 2.72 1.40
N GLY A 46 2.08 2.10 0.99
CA GLY A 46 2.04 1.19 -0.15
C GLY A 46 2.38 1.88 -1.47
N GLU A 47 1.84 3.08 -1.69
CA GLU A 47 2.13 3.94 -2.85
C GLU A 47 3.60 4.37 -2.86
N GLU A 48 4.13 4.84 -1.73
CA GLU A 48 5.56 5.20 -1.60
C GLU A 48 6.48 4.02 -1.93
N SER A 49 6.16 2.81 -1.45
CA SER A 49 6.93 1.60 -1.77
C SER A 49 6.85 1.26 -3.26
N LEU A 50 5.69 1.49 -3.89
CA LEU A 50 5.51 1.28 -5.32
C LEU A 50 6.35 2.27 -6.13
N ASP A 51 6.33 3.56 -5.81
CA ASP A 51 7.15 4.58 -6.47
C ASP A 51 8.65 4.21 -6.46
N TRP A 52 9.13 3.65 -5.34
CA TRP A 52 10.50 3.14 -5.25
C TRP A 52 10.79 1.96 -6.17
N VAL A 53 9.86 1.00 -6.26
CA VAL A 53 10.00 -0.16 -7.14
C VAL A 53 9.98 0.29 -8.60
N GLU A 54 9.08 1.20 -8.96
CA GLU A 54 8.99 1.74 -10.33
C GLU A 54 10.28 2.47 -10.73
N GLY A 55 10.83 3.32 -9.87
CA GLY A 55 12.14 3.95 -10.14
C GLY A 55 13.28 2.94 -10.30
N CYS A 56 13.25 1.83 -9.56
CA CYS A 56 14.19 0.74 -9.76
C CYS A 56 13.97 -0.05 -11.06
N VAL A 57 12.72 -0.21 -11.50
CA VAL A 57 12.40 -0.79 -12.81
C VAL A 57 12.93 0.11 -13.92
N GLU A 58 12.78 1.42 -13.81
CA GLU A 58 13.33 2.38 -14.78
C GLU A 58 14.87 2.28 -14.86
N ASP A 59 15.57 2.23 -13.73
CA ASP A 59 17.03 2.01 -13.71
C ASP A 59 17.40 0.64 -14.34
N ALA A 60 16.60 -0.40 -14.11
CA ALA A 60 16.78 -1.70 -14.74
C ALA A 60 16.69 -1.61 -16.28
N LEU A 61 15.69 -0.88 -16.79
CA LEU A 61 15.47 -0.68 -18.22
C LEU A 61 16.57 0.17 -18.86
N ILE A 62 17.08 1.18 -18.14
CA ILE A 62 18.24 1.98 -18.59
C ILE A 62 19.47 1.08 -18.70
N ARG A 63 19.77 0.27 -17.69
CA ARG A 63 20.91 -0.66 -17.74
C ARG A 63 20.77 -1.73 -18.81
N LEU A 64 19.55 -2.21 -19.04
CA LEU A 64 19.25 -3.11 -20.16
C LEU A 64 19.57 -2.44 -21.50
N ASN A 65 19.22 -1.16 -21.67
CA ASN A 65 19.53 -0.41 -22.88
C ASN A 65 21.04 -0.16 -23.06
N GLU A 66 21.76 0.19 -21.99
CA GLU A 66 23.18 0.57 -22.06
C GLU A 66 24.13 -0.62 -22.12
N THR A 67 23.85 -1.68 -21.36
CA THR A 67 24.79 -2.78 -21.12
C THR A 67 24.24 -4.15 -21.52
N ASN A 68 22.99 -4.23 -21.97
CA ASN A 68 22.28 -5.48 -22.25
C ASN A 68 22.34 -6.46 -21.07
N SER A 69 22.30 -5.93 -19.85
CA SER A 69 22.35 -6.71 -18.63
C SER A 69 21.61 -5.99 -17.51
N ILE A 70 20.95 -6.76 -16.66
CA ILE A 70 20.29 -6.27 -15.46
C ILE A 70 20.92 -6.98 -14.26
N PRO A 71 21.59 -6.26 -13.35
CA PRO A 71 22.16 -6.88 -12.16
C PRO A 71 21.06 -7.28 -11.18
N ALA A 72 21.35 -8.29 -10.35
CA ALA A 72 20.42 -8.79 -9.33
C ALA A 72 20.07 -7.76 -8.24
N THR A 73 20.87 -6.70 -8.12
CA THR A 73 20.61 -5.58 -7.20
C THR A 73 20.82 -4.25 -7.91
N LEU A 74 19.89 -3.33 -7.69
CA LEU A 74 19.94 -1.97 -8.21
C LEU A 74 20.00 -1.01 -7.02
N SER A 75 20.78 0.05 -7.13
CA SER A 75 20.91 1.07 -6.09
C SER A 75 20.42 2.40 -6.64
N VAL A 76 19.29 2.87 -6.14
CA VAL A 76 18.67 4.14 -6.53
C VAL A 76 18.62 5.05 -5.30
N LEU A 77 19.22 6.24 -5.40
CA LEU A 77 19.23 7.26 -4.34
C LEU A 77 19.69 6.75 -2.95
N GLY A 78 20.62 5.80 -2.93
CA GLY A 78 21.20 5.25 -1.69
C GLY A 78 20.45 4.06 -1.10
N GLU A 79 19.35 3.64 -1.72
CA GLU A 79 18.57 2.46 -1.33
C GLU A 79 18.68 1.36 -2.39
N THR A 80 18.58 0.10 -1.98
CA THR A 80 18.70 -1.04 -2.89
C THR A 80 17.37 -1.72 -3.20
N CYS A 81 17.20 -2.15 -4.45
CA CYS A 81 16.11 -3.00 -4.91
C CYS A 81 16.66 -4.35 -5.37
N SER A 82 15.87 -5.40 -5.15
CA SER A 82 16.18 -6.76 -5.59
C SER A 82 15.56 -6.97 -6.98
N VAL A 83 16.32 -7.60 -7.87
CA VAL A 83 15.86 -7.93 -9.22
C VAL A 83 16.03 -9.41 -9.47
N THR A 84 14.96 -10.05 -9.93
CA THR A 84 14.94 -11.45 -10.33
C THR A 84 14.63 -11.55 -11.82
N ILE A 85 15.54 -12.15 -12.60
CA ILE A 85 15.29 -12.44 -14.02
C ILE A 85 14.44 -13.71 -14.09
N ASN A 86 13.18 -13.58 -14.49
CA ASN A 86 12.24 -14.70 -14.61
C ASN A 86 12.45 -15.48 -15.91
N SER A 87 12.68 -14.76 -17.01
CA SER A 87 12.99 -15.36 -18.30
C SER A 87 13.84 -14.44 -19.17
N HIS A 88 14.72 -15.04 -19.97
CA HIS A 88 15.52 -14.32 -20.97
C HIS A 88 15.68 -15.24 -22.18
N SER A 89 15.07 -14.86 -23.31
CA SER A 89 15.14 -15.60 -24.57
C SER A 89 15.44 -14.67 -25.74
N GLY A 90 16.70 -14.67 -26.18
CA GLY A 90 17.18 -13.81 -27.24
C GLY A 90 17.07 -12.34 -26.86
N HIS A 91 16.12 -11.64 -27.48
CA HIS A 91 15.84 -10.23 -27.22
C HIS A 91 14.76 -10.01 -26.15
N ASN A 92 14.02 -11.06 -25.77
CA ASN A 92 12.93 -10.95 -24.80
C ASN A 92 13.45 -11.13 -23.38
N TRP A 93 13.16 -10.17 -22.52
CA TRP A 93 13.49 -10.15 -21.11
C TRP A 93 12.21 -10.08 -20.29
N THR A 94 12.08 -10.95 -19.29
CA THR A 94 11.07 -10.82 -18.24
C THR A 94 11.77 -10.83 -16.89
N PHE A 95 11.63 -9.76 -16.13
CA PHE A 95 12.24 -9.60 -14.82
C PHE A 95 11.23 -9.04 -13.81
N THR A 96 11.42 -9.38 -12.55
CA THR A 96 10.66 -8.85 -11.42
C THR A 96 11.59 -8.00 -10.57
N VAL A 97 11.19 -6.78 -10.28
CA VAL A 97 11.84 -5.92 -9.30
C VAL A 97 11.01 -5.92 -8.03
N GLU A 98 11.65 -6.04 -6.89
CA GLU A 98 11.00 -6.00 -5.59
C GLU A 98 11.75 -5.10 -4.61
N LYS A 99 10.99 -4.43 -3.75
CA LYS A 99 11.51 -3.64 -2.64
C LYS A 99 10.55 -3.68 -1.46
N GLU A 100 11.10 -3.78 -0.27
CA GLU A 100 10.38 -3.60 0.97
C GLU A 100 10.74 -2.24 1.57
N VAL A 101 9.73 -1.40 1.80
CA VAL A 101 9.89 -0.11 2.46
C VAL A 101 8.97 -0.08 3.66
N ASN A 102 9.53 0.04 4.87
CA ASN A 102 8.77 0.12 6.13
C ASN A 102 7.75 -1.04 6.33
N GLY A 103 8.09 -2.26 5.94
CA GLY A 103 7.20 -3.43 6.03
C GLY A 103 6.20 -3.59 4.88
N TYR A 104 6.25 -2.72 3.88
CA TYR A 104 5.43 -2.81 2.67
C TYR A 104 6.28 -3.31 1.50
N LEU A 105 6.17 -4.61 1.21
CA LEU A 105 6.79 -5.24 0.05
C LEU A 105 5.94 -4.98 -1.20
N LYS A 106 6.56 -4.40 -2.23
CA LYS A 106 5.97 -4.22 -3.55
C LYS A 106 6.82 -4.92 -4.60
N LYS A 107 6.16 -5.45 -5.63
CA LYS A 107 6.80 -6.16 -6.74
C LYS A 107 6.20 -5.72 -8.06
N VAL A 108 7.05 -5.49 -9.04
CA VAL A 108 6.64 -5.18 -10.41
C VAL A 108 7.36 -6.14 -11.34
N GLN A 109 6.59 -6.85 -12.15
CA GLN A 109 7.08 -7.67 -13.24
C GLN A 109 7.00 -6.89 -14.55
N VAL A 110 8.13 -6.81 -15.24
CA VAL A 110 8.21 -6.20 -16.56
C VAL A 110 8.68 -7.22 -17.58
N SER A 111 8.03 -7.20 -18.75
CA SER A 111 8.53 -7.86 -19.95
C SER A 111 8.93 -6.80 -20.95
N ALA A 112 10.15 -6.87 -21.45
CA ALA A 112 10.70 -5.94 -22.41
C ALA A 112 11.43 -6.67 -23.54
N ILE A 113 11.50 -6.06 -24.71
CA ILE A 113 12.26 -6.54 -25.87
C ILE A 113 13.43 -5.59 -26.07
N TRP A 114 14.64 -6.13 -26.03
CA TRP A 114 15.88 -5.41 -26.25
C TRP A 114 16.27 -5.47 -27.73
N GLY A 115 16.53 -4.31 -28.35
CA GLY A 115 17.02 -4.19 -29.72
C GLY A 115 17.91 -2.96 -29.90
N LEU A 116 17.63 -2.11 -30.90
CA LEU A 116 18.24 -0.77 -30.99
C LEU A 116 17.72 0.17 -29.91
N THR A 117 16.54 -0.14 -29.38
CA THR A 117 15.88 0.52 -28.25
C THR A 117 15.25 -0.58 -27.38
N VAL A 118 14.97 -0.27 -26.12
CA VAL A 118 14.19 -1.15 -25.24
C VAL A 118 12.71 -0.83 -25.42
N GLU A 119 11.91 -1.83 -25.81
CA GLU A 119 10.45 -1.75 -25.92
C GLU A 119 9.80 -2.49 -24.75
N ILE A 120 8.88 -1.83 -24.04
CA ILE A 120 8.14 -2.44 -22.93
C ILE A 120 6.92 -3.15 -23.48
N VAL A 121 6.82 -4.46 -23.25
CA VAL A 121 5.69 -5.32 -23.66
C VAL A 121 4.62 -5.37 -22.58
N SER A 122 5.02 -5.49 -21.32
CA SER A 122 4.10 -5.56 -20.20
C SER A 122 4.69 -4.95 -18.94
N TRP A 123 3.84 -4.30 -18.14
CA TRP A 123 4.16 -3.77 -16.81
C TRP A 123 3.06 -4.17 -15.84
N ASN A 124 3.35 -5.10 -14.93
CA ASN A 124 2.36 -5.64 -14.00
C ASN A 124 2.86 -5.54 -12.56
N GLU A 125 2.09 -4.90 -11.70
CA GLU A 125 2.24 -5.02 -10.25
C GLU A 125 1.72 -6.41 -9.81
N ILE A 126 2.52 -7.15 -9.03
CA ILE A 126 2.20 -8.53 -8.59
C ILE A 126 2.25 -8.71 -7.08
#